data_AF-A0A3C0ZT95-F1
#
_entry.id   AF-A0A3C0ZT95-F1
#
_cell.length_a   1.000
_cell.length_b   1.000
_cell.length_c   1.000
_cell.angle_alpha   90.00
_cell.angle_beta   90.00
_cell.angle_gamma   90.00
#
_symmetry.space_group_name_H-M   'P 1'
#
loop_
_entity.id
_entity.type
_entity.pdbx_description
1 polymer ?
#
loop_
_entity_poly.entity_id
_entity_poly.type
_entity_poly.pdbx_seq_one_letter_code
_entity_poly.pdbx_strand_id
1 'polypeptide(L)' 'GICTNAKGMHDLETHASNTIVFGYVVDEEGSRIDEVMVSVFRAPRSYTTEDTVEINTHGGTYLMGRILDLVLKA' A
#
# COMPACT_ATOMS: atom_id res chain seq x y z
N GLY A 1 6.49 6.75 2.94
CA GLY A 1 5.32 5.85 2.84
C GLY A 1 5.79 4.51 2.32
N ILE A 2 5.11 3.41 2.61
CA ILE A 2 5.63 2.07 2.25
C ILE A 2 5.39 1.68 0.77
N CYS A 3 4.57 2.44 0.03
CA CYS A 3 4.21 2.15 -1.35
C CYS A 3 4.58 3.30 -2.29
N THR A 4 5.09 2.96 -3.47
CA THR A 4 5.44 3.92 -4.54
C THR A 4 4.73 3.57 -5.85
N ASN A 5 4.47 4.57 -6.68
CA ASN A 5 4.02 4.35 -8.06
C ASN A 5 5.19 3.94 -8.99
N ALA A 6 4.91 3.75 -10.28
CA ALA A 6 5.93 3.39 -11.27
C ALA A 6 7.07 4.41 -11.43
N LYS A 7 6.89 5.66 -10.99
CA LYS A 7 7.89 6.73 -11.00
C LYS A 7 8.69 6.81 -9.68
N GLY A 8 8.43 5.92 -8.72
CA GLY A 8 9.07 5.92 -7.40
C GLY A 8 8.53 6.99 -6.45
N MET A 9 7.36 7.57 -6.73
CA MET A 9 6.75 8.60 -5.88
C MET A 9 5.73 8.00 -4.91
N HIS A 10 5.65 8.54 -3.70
CA HIS A 10 4.60 8.22 -2.74
C HIS A 10 3.37 9.11 -3.00
N ASP A 11 2.36 8.58 -3.67
CA ASP A 11 1.20 9.37 -4.12
C ASP A 11 -0.16 8.81 -3.68
N LEU A 12 -0.19 7.80 -2.80
CA LEU A 12 -1.42 7.19 -2.27
C LEU A 12 -2.42 8.23 -1.73
N GLU A 13 -1.90 9.30 -1.12
CA GLU A 13 -2.71 10.38 -0.57
C GLU A 13 -3.52 11.17 -1.62
N THR A 14 -3.08 11.15 -2.87
CA THR A 14 -3.68 11.95 -3.97
C THR A 14 -4.75 11.19 -4.76
N HIS A 15 -4.83 9.87 -4.59
CA HIS A 15 -5.79 9.05 -5.31
C HIS A 15 -7.20 9.17 -4.73
N ALA A 16 -8.19 9.15 -5.63
CA ALA A 16 -9.60 9.20 -5.26
C ALA A 16 -10.03 7.93 -4.50
N SER A 17 -11.04 8.05 -3.64
CA SER A 17 -11.65 6.90 -2.97
C SER A 17 -12.25 5.91 -3.98
N ASN A 18 -12.32 4.64 -3.58
CA ASN A 18 -12.84 3.53 -4.37
C ASN A 18 -12.09 3.30 -5.69
N THR A 19 -10.77 3.56 -5.68
CA THR A 19 -9.87 3.25 -6.79
C THR A 19 -8.90 2.15 -6.40
N ILE A 20 -8.39 1.43 -7.41
CA ILE A 20 -7.30 0.48 -7.24
C ILE A 20 -6.10 1.01 -8.02
N VAL A 21 -4.97 1.12 -7.35
CA VAL A 21 -3.73 1.63 -7.92
C VAL A 21 -2.65 0.56 -7.91
N PHE A 22 -1.93 0.46 -9.02
CA PHE A 22 -0.75 -0.39 -9.13
C PHE A 22 0.47 0.34 -8.58
N GLY A 23 1.29 -0.36 -7.81
CA GLY A 23 2.51 0.19 -7.24
C GLY A 23 3.46 -0.87 -6.71
N TYR A 24 4.44 -0.41 -5.95
CA TYR A 24 5.49 -1.24 -5.38
C TYR A 24 5.61 -0.97 -3.89
N VAL A 25 5.60 -2.02 -3.08
CA VAL A 25 6.03 -1.91 -1.69
C VAL A 25 7.55 -1.81 -1.66
N VAL A 26 8.08 -0.84 -0.92
CA VAL A 26 9.50 -0.58 -0.77
C VAL A 26 9.91 -0.64 0.70
N ASP A 27 11.14 -1.04 0.99
CA ASP A 27 11.71 -0.93 2.34
C ASP A 27 12.22 0.49 2.64
N GLU A 28 12.79 0.68 3.83
CA GLU A 28 13.38 1.94 4.31
C GLU A 28 14.54 2.44 3.43
N GLU A 29 15.21 1.53 2.70
CA GLU A 29 16.31 1.84 1.79
C GLU A 29 15.80 2.15 0.37
N GLY A 30 14.49 2.04 0.13
CA GLY A 30 13.85 2.24 -1.17
C GLY A 30 13.93 1.03 -2.10
N SER A 31 14.39 -0.13 -1.61
CA SER A 31 14.45 -1.37 -2.39
C SER A 31 13.05 -1.97 -2.53
N ARG A 32 12.70 -2.41 -3.74
CA ARG A 32 11.39 -3.03 -4.04
C ARG A 32 11.29 -4.40 -3.40
N ILE A 33 10.19 -4.61 -2.69
CA ILE A 33 9.86 -5.86 -2.00
C ILE A 33 8.82 -6.65 -2.79
N ASP A 34 7.78 -5.96 -3.25
CA ASP A 34 6.70 -6.58 -4.01
C ASP A 34 6.04 -5.58 -4.97
N GLU A 35 5.44 -6.10 -6.03
CA GLU A 35 4.50 -5.40 -6.90
C GLU A 35 3.07 -5.69 -6.42
N VAL A 36 2.30 -4.63 -6.18
CA VAL A 36 1.03 -4.72 -5.44
C VAL A 36 -0.08 -3.92 -6.11
N MET A 37 -1.32 -4.30 -5.80
CA MET A 37 -2.51 -3.51 -6.07
C MET A 37 -3.06 -2.96 -4.76
N VAL A 38 -3.13 -1.64 -4.64
CA VAL A 38 -3.64 -0.97 -3.43
C VAL A 38 -5.04 -0.43 -3.69
N SER A 39 -6.02 -0.87 -2.92
CA SER A 39 -7.35 -0.27 -2.91
C SER A 39 -7.37 0.92 -1.96
N VAL A 40 -7.81 2.09 -2.42
CA VAL A 40 -7.87 3.32 -1.61
C VAL A 40 -9.32 3.60 -1.21
N PHE A 41 -9.58 3.71 0.09
CA PHE A 41 -10.89 4.06 0.66
C PHE A 41 -10.74 5.28 1.57
N ARG A 42 -11.50 6.34 1.29
CA ARG A 42 -11.49 7.55 2.12
C ARG A 42 -12.71 7.59 3.02
N ALA A 43 -12.54 8.13 4.22
CA ALA A 43 -13.64 8.42 5.12
C ALA A 43 -14.68 9.33 4.42
N PRO A 44 -15.99 9.15 4.68
CA PRO A 44 -16.60 8.08 5.48
C PRO A 44 -16.92 6.81 4.66
N ARG A 45 -16.40 6.69 3.43
CA ARG A 45 -16.76 5.66 2.44
C ARG A 45 -15.85 4.43 2.49
N SER A 46 -15.61 3.93 3.69
CA SER A 46 -14.84 2.72 3.98
C SER A 46 -15.61 1.83 4.96
N TYR A 47 -15.19 0.56 5.09
CA TYR A 47 -15.81 -0.37 6.04
C TYR A 47 -15.73 0.13 7.49
N THR A 48 -14.60 0.72 7.87
CA THR A 48 -14.35 1.26 9.21
C THR A 48 -14.83 2.70 9.38
N THR A 49 -15.29 3.35 8.31
CA THR A 49 -15.59 4.80 8.22
C THR A 49 -14.38 5.73 8.33
N GLU A 50 -13.17 5.18 8.38
CA GLU A 50 -11.89 5.91 8.44
C GLU A 50 -11.13 5.83 7.10
N ASP A 51 -10.13 6.68 6.92
CA ASP A 51 -9.20 6.54 5.79
C ASP A 51 -8.46 5.20 5.88
N THR A 52 -8.65 4.36 4.87
CA THR A 52 -8.16 2.97 4.85
C THR A 52 -7.58 2.64 3.48
N VAL A 53 -6.49 1.88 3.47
CA VAL A 53 -5.97 1.24 2.26
C VAL A 53 -5.90 -0.27 2.45
N GLU A 54 -6.17 -1.02 1.40
CA GLU A 54 -5.96 -2.47 1.37
C GLU A 54 -4.85 -2.80 0.39
N ILE A 55 -3.85 -3.57 0.82
CA ILE A 55 -2.68 -3.93 0.00
C ILE A 55 -2.83 -5.39 -0.45
N ASN A 56 -3.02 -5.60 -1.75
CA ASN A 56 -3.06 -6.93 -2.35
C ASN A 56 -1.67 -7.30 -2.86
N THR A 57 -1.05 -8.28 -2.21
CA THR A 57 0.34 -8.72 -2.43
C THR A 57 0.38 -10.08 -3.09
N HIS A 58 1.56 -10.51 -3.55
CA HIS A 58 1.75 -11.91 -3.92
C HIS A 58 1.61 -12.84 -2.70
N GLY A 59 0.97 -14.00 -2.90
CA GLY A 59 0.40 -14.86 -1.85
C GLY A 59 1.38 -15.69 -1.01
N GLY A 60 2.53 -15.15 -0.63
CA GLY A 60 3.52 -15.83 0.22
C GLY A 60 3.48 -15.34 1.68
N THR A 61 3.39 -16.26 2.65
CA THR A 61 3.39 -15.91 4.09
C THR A 61 4.61 -15.09 4.52
N TYR A 62 5.79 -15.40 3.95
CA TYR A 62 7.00 -14.61 4.18
C TYR A 62 6.84 -13.16 3.73
N LEU A 63 6.32 -12.95 2.52
CA LEU A 63 6.17 -11.61 1.94
C LEU A 63 5.12 -10.80 2.70
N MET A 64 3.99 -11.42 3.06
CA MET A 64 2.97 -10.80 3.90
C MET A 64 3.51 -10.36 5.26
N GLY A 65 4.30 -11.22 5.92
CA GLY A 65 4.93 -10.88 7.21
C GLY A 65 5.90 -9.70 7.08
N ARG A 66 6.73 -9.70 6.04
CA ARG A 66 7.65 -8.58 5.75
C ARG A 66 6.92 -7.26 5.51
N ILE A 67 5.81 -7.28 4.78
CA ILE A 67 5.01 -6.09 4.49
C ILE A 67 4.30 -5.59 5.77
N LEU A 68 3.76 -6.51 6.58
CA LEU A 68 3.18 -6.15 7.88
C LEU A 68 4.21 -5.50 8.82
N ASP A 69 5.42 -6.05 8.91
CA ASP A 69 6.50 -5.48 9.71
C ASP A 69 6.85 -4.05 9.27
N LEU A 70 6.80 -3.76 7.97
CA LEU A 70 7.05 -2.41 7.44
C LEU A 70 5.92 -1.45 7.77
N VAL A 71 4.66 -1.89 7.68
CA VAL A 71 3.49 -1.08 8.07
C VAL A 71 3.59 -0.70 9.55
N LEU A 72 3.98 -1.63 10.41
CA LEU A 72 4.02 -1.41 11.86
C LEU A 72 5.20 -0.54 12.33
N LYS A 73 6.24 -0.39 11.51
CA LYS A 73 7.40 0.47 11.80
C LYS A 73 7.22 1.93 11.35
N ALA A 74 6.30 2.16 10.41
CA ALA A 74 6.11 3.45 9.74
C ALA A 74 5.41 4.50 10.61
#